data_AF-A0A401NU65-F1
#
_entry.id   AF-A0A401NU65-F1
#
_cell.length_a   1.000
_cell.length_b   1.000
_cell.length_c   1.000
_cell.angle_alpha   90.00
_cell.angle_beta   90.00
_cell.angle_gamma   90.00
#
_symmetry.space_group_name_H-M   'P 1'
#
loop_
_entity.id
_entity.type
_entity.pdbx_description
1 polymer ?
#
loop_
_entity_poly.entity_id
_entity_poly.type
_entity_poly.pdbx_seq_one_letter_code
_entity_poly.pdbx_strand_id
1 'polypeptide(L)'
;MHRNVEWRESRAILGGLRSWLRENLKKHGVCIRVLGNLTLLPVDIQELIAQAVLATQSYNKCFLNVCFAYTSRHEITSAVREMALGVEEGLLKPSDLSESLLGWCLYSSGSPDPDLLIRTSGEVRLSDFLLWQTSHSCLVFQPVLWPEYSFWNLCQAILQYQVNHPALQKAKLLHEAACRHQQVEADRACVLEQLGTVGETGGTECKQELILKYSREREERGTRSGQLRQQGQMPFENNQMVCL
;
A
#
# COMPACT_ATOMS: atom_id res chain seq x y z
N MET A 1 48.79 11.24 11.08
CA MET A 1 48.58 12.41 10.19
C MET A 1 47.95 11.94 8.88
N HIS A 2 46.89 12.63 8.48
CA HIS A 2 46.28 12.68 7.14
C HIS A 2 45.71 11.39 6.50
N ARG A 3 44.38 11.28 6.57
CA ARG A 3 43.50 11.23 5.37
C ARG A 3 42.10 11.78 5.72
N ASN A 4 42.05 13.07 6.09
CA ASN A 4 40.82 13.87 6.05
C ASN A 4 40.80 14.55 4.67
N VAL A 5 40.32 13.83 3.66
CA VAL A 5 40.17 14.34 2.30
C VAL A 5 38.68 14.64 2.07
N GLU A 6 38.36 15.93 2.09
CA GLU A 6 37.49 16.59 1.12
C GLU A 6 36.01 16.19 1.02
N TRP A 7 35.26 16.23 2.13
CA TRP A 7 33.78 16.19 2.10
C TRP A 7 33.10 17.58 2.18
N ARG A 8 33.84 18.68 2.06
CA ARG A 8 33.28 20.04 2.20
C ARG A 8 32.61 20.51 0.90
N GLU A 9 33.23 20.29 -0.25
CA GLU A 9 32.65 20.64 -1.55
C GLU A 9 31.48 19.72 -1.91
N SER A 10 31.58 18.43 -1.61
CA SER A 10 30.46 17.48 -1.77
C SER A 10 29.25 17.88 -0.90
N ARG A 11 29.46 18.40 0.32
CA ARG A 11 28.36 18.88 1.17
C ARG A 11 27.70 20.15 0.65
N ALA A 12 28.43 21.05 -0.02
CA ALA A 12 27.88 22.25 -0.63
C ALA A 12 27.04 21.90 -1.88
N ILE A 13 27.52 20.99 -2.74
CA ILE A 13 26.79 20.48 -3.90
C ILE A 13 25.55 19.69 -3.46
N LEU A 14 25.71 18.82 -2.47
CA LEU A 14 24.58 18.10 -1.86
C LEU A 14 23.60 19.06 -1.17
N GLY A 15 24.09 20.15 -0.58
CA GLY A 15 23.26 21.21 -0.01
C GLY A 15 22.44 21.96 -1.05
N GLY A 16 23.08 22.34 -2.17
CA GLY A 16 22.41 22.98 -3.31
C GLY A 16 21.38 22.05 -3.95
N LEU A 17 21.72 20.78 -4.15
CA LEU A 17 20.80 19.76 -4.65
C LEU A 17 19.61 19.56 -3.68
N ARG A 18 19.86 19.52 -2.37
CA ARG A 18 18.81 19.41 -1.34
C ARG A 18 17.88 20.63 -1.32
N SER A 19 18.39 21.84 -1.51
CA SER A 19 17.55 23.05 -1.60
C SER A 19 16.70 23.03 -2.86
N TRP A 20 17.34 22.75 -4.00
CA TRP A 20 16.67 22.69 -5.29
C TRP A 20 15.57 21.62 -5.32
N LEU A 21 15.84 20.42 -4.77
CA LEU A 21 14.83 19.36 -4.64
C LEU A 21 13.66 19.83 -3.79
N ARG A 22 13.89 20.42 -2.61
CA ARG A 22 12.81 20.92 -1.75
C ARG A 22 11.96 21.99 -2.42
N GLU A 23 12.58 22.95 -3.11
CA GLU A 23 11.87 23.99 -3.84
C GLU A 23 11.02 23.41 -4.99
N ASN A 24 11.57 22.45 -5.73
CA ASN A 24 10.83 21.81 -6.82
C ASN A 24 9.69 20.93 -6.31
N LEU A 25 9.89 20.17 -5.23
CA LEU A 25 8.83 19.37 -4.60
C LEU A 25 7.68 20.26 -4.12
N LYS A 26 8.00 21.39 -3.48
CA LYS A 26 7.00 22.38 -3.06
C LYS A 26 6.28 23.02 -4.24
N LYS A 27 7.02 23.44 -5.28
CA LYS A 27 6.48 24.07 -6.48
C LYS A 27 5.48 23.16 -7.20
N HIS A 28 5.79 21.88 -7.29
CA HIS A 28 4.96 20.89 -7.99
C HIS A 28 3.97 20.16 -7.07
N GLY A 29 4.02 20.39 -5.76
CA GLY A 29 3.12 19.76 -4.78
C GLY A 29 3.25 18.24 -4.74
N VAL A 30 4.49 17.74 -4.71
CA VAL A 30 4.80 16.30 -4.71
C VAL A 30 4.87 15.77 -3.27
N CYS A 31 3.92 14.91 -2.90
CA CYS A 31 3.96 14.15 -1.66
C CYS A 31 4.87 12.93 -1.81
N ILE A 32 5.90 12.84 -0.96
CA ILE A 32 6.83 11.70 -0.94
C ILE A 32 6.40 10.75 0.17
N ARG A 33 6.24 9.48 -0.17
CA ARG A 33 6.07 8.39 0.80
C ARG A 33 7.18 7.38 0.62
N VAL A 34 7.68 6.82 1.72
CA VAL A 34 8.70 5.78 1.68
C VAL A 34 8.12 4.48 2.23
N LEU A 35 8.17 3.42 1.42
CA LEU A 35 7.55 2.12 1.71
C LEU A 35 8.64 1.08 1.97
N GLY A 36 8.51 0.31 3.05
CA GLY A 36 9.43 -0.78 3.37
C GLY A 36 9.75 -0.87 4.86
N ASN A 37 10.67 -1.77 5.20
CA ASN A 37 11.09 -1.95 6.59
C ASN A 37 12.23 -0.98 6.94
N LEU A 38 11.86 0.24 7.34
CA LEU A 38 12.82 1.32 7.60
C LEU A 38 13.70 1.07 8.83
N THR A 39 13.31 0.14 9.70
CA THR A 39 14.06 -0.21 10.92
C THR A 39 15.40 -0.88 10.60
N LEU A 40 15.51 -1.45 9.40
CA LEU A 40 16.75 -2.04 8.87
C LEU A 40 17.77 -0.97 8.46
N LEU A 41 17.37 0.30 8.39
CA LEU A 41 18.22 1.39 7.96
C LEU A 41 18.96 2.02 9.13
N PRO A 42 20.15 2.61 8.91
CA PRO A 42 20.81 3.46 9.90
C PRO A 42 19.90 4.61 10.37
N VAL A 43 20.02 4.98 11.66
CA VAL A 43 19.16 5.99 12.31
C VAL A 43 19.22 7.34 11.59
N ASP A 44 20.40 7.76 11.12
CA ASP A 44 20.58 9.00 10.37
C ASP A 44 19.79 9.01 9.05
N ILE A 45 19.65 7.86 8.39
CA ILE A 45 18.84 7.71 7.18
C ILE A 45 17.35 7.70 7.52
N GLN A 46 16.95 7.05 8.62
CA GLN A 46 15.57 7.05 9.09
C GLN A 46 15.10 8.48 9.40
N GLU A 47 15.91 9.28 10.11
CA GLU A 47 15.62 10.69 10.41
C GLU A 47 15.48 11.53 9.14
N LEU A 48 16.34 11.33 8.14
CA LEU A 48 16.26 12.04 6.86
C LEU A 48 14.99 11.68 6.09
N ILE A 49 14.62 10.40 6.07
CA ILE A 49 13.37 9.93 5.47
C ILE A 49 12.18 10.57 6.17
N ALA A 50 12.16 10.53 7.51
CA ALA A 50 11.10 11.14 8.32
C ALA A 50 10.88 12.61 7.99
N GLN A 51 11.97 13.38 7.95
CA GLN A 51 11.93 14.80 7.62
C GLN A 51 11.38 15.05 6.22
N ALA A 52 11.79 14.25 5.22
CA ALA A 52 11.33 14.40 3.85
C ALA A 52 9.83 14.09 3.70
N VAL A 53 9.35 13.04 4.37
CA VAL A 53 7.93 12.67 4.29
C VAL A 53 7.06 13.69 5.03
N LEU A 54 7.41 14.06 6.28
CA LEU A 54 6.67 15.07 7.04
C LEU A 54 6.62 16.43 6.31
N ALA A 55 7.71 16.83 5.65
CA ALA A 55 7.76 18.08 4.90
C ALA A 55 6.87 18.10 3.65
N THR A 56 6.43 16.94 3.16
CA THR A 56 5.64 16.80 1.92
C THR A 56 4.25 16.22 2.12
N GLN A 57 3.91 15.78 3.35
CA GLN A 57 2.65 15.12 3.69
C GLN A 57 1.41 15.94 3.35
N SER A 58 1.47 17.27 3.46
CA SER A 58 0.33 18.14 3.15
C SER A 58 0.12 18.37 1.64
N TYR A 59 1.00 17.86 0.79
CA TYR A 59 0.90 18.03 -0.66
C TYR A 59 0.00 16.95 -1.28
N ASN A 60 -0.74 17.31 -2.34
CA ASN A 60 -1.76 16.43 -2.92
C ASN A 60 -1.82 16.45 -4.46
N LYS A 61 -0.85 17.06 -5.14
CA LYS A 61 -0.86 17.15 -6.62
C LYS A 61 -0.25 15.92 -7.29
N CYS A 62 0.81 15.38 -6.71
CA CYS A 62 1.54 14.23 -7.23
C CYS A 62 2.04 13.40 -6.05
N PHE A 63 2.07 12.08 -6.21
CA PHE A 63 2.53 11.15 -5.18
C PHE A 63 3.73 10.37 -5.71
N LEU A 64 4.81 10.35 -4.93
CA LEU A 64 6.01 9.57 -5.21
C LEU A 64 6.22 8.56 -4.08
N ASN A 65 5.97 7.30 -4.38
CA ASN A 65 6.23 6.19 -3.46
C ASN A 65 7.62 5.62 -3.72
N VAL A 66 8.54 5.78 -2.78
CA VAL A 66 9.90 5.24 -2.85
C VAL A 66 9.96 3.96 -2.03
N CYS A 67 10.15 2.81 -2.68
CA CYS A 67 10.34 1.54 -1.98
C CYS A 67 11.80 1.40 -1.53
N PHE A 68 12.05 1.34 -0.22
CA PHE A 68 13.39 1.30 0.35
C PHE A 68 13.46 0.27 1.48
N ALA A 69 14.48 -0.61 1.48
CA ALA A 69 14.48 -1.81 2.31
C ALA A 69 13.14 -2.58 2.21
N TYR A 70 12.68 -2.75 0.97
CA TYR A 70 11.35 -3.24 0.64
C TYR A 70 11.41 -4.59 -0.08
N THR A 71 10.54 -5.51 0.33
CA THR A 71 10.14 -6.68 -0.47
C THR A 71 8.64 -6.91 -0.29
N SER A 72 7.97 -7.40 -1.33
CA SER A 72 6.52 -7.61 -1.30
C SER A 72 6.13 -8.72 -0.33
N ARG A 73 6.94 -9.78 -0.21
CA ARG A 73 6.73 -10.82 0.81
C ARG A 73 6.78 -10.27 2.23
N HIS A 74 7.70 -9.34 2.52
CA HIS A 74 7.77 -8.70 3.83
C HIS A 74 6.55 -7.82 4.07
N GLU A 75 6.15 -7.03 3.07
CA GLU A 75 4.93 -6.21 3.16
C GLU A 75 3.68 -7.06 3.44
N ILE A 76 3.46 -8.13 2.68
CA ILE A 76 2.32 -9.04 2.87
C ILE A 76 2.37 -9.69 4.27
N THR A 77 3.54 -10.16 4.70
CA THR A 77 3.71 -10.75 6.04
C THR A 77 3.41 -9.73 7.14
N SER A 78 3.84 -8.48 6.96
CA SER A 78 3.53 -7.37 7.87
C SER A 78 2.02 -7.13 7.91
N ALA A 79 1.36 -7.02 6.76
CA ALA A 79 -0.08 -6.80 6.67
C ALA A 79 -0.89 -7.91 7.36
N VAL A 80 -0.49 -9.18 7.19
CA VAL A 80 -1.13 -10.31 7.88
C VAL A 80 -0.92 -10.25 9.40
N ARG A 81 0.28 -9.87 9.85
CA ARG A 81 0.55 -9.68 11.29
C ARG A 81 -0.33 -8.59 11.90
N GLU A 82 -0.49 -7.46 11.21
CA GLU A 82 -1.38 -6.37 11.63
C GLU A 82 -2.83 -6.85 11.78
N MET A 83 -3.34 -7.58 10.79
CA MET A 83 -4.70 -8.14 10.86
C MET A 83 -4.85 -9.14 12.01
N ALA A 84 -3.86 -10.00 12.23
CA ALA A 84 -3.88 -10.98 13.31
C ALA A 84 -3.91 -10.30 14.69
N LEU A 85 -3.14 -9.22 14.87
CA LEU A 85 -3.15 -8.41 16.09
C LEU A 85 -4.51 -7.73 16.29
N GLY A 86 -5.10 -7.16 15.22
CA GLY A 86 -6.45 -6.59 15.30
C GLY A 86 -7.52 -7.62 15.71
N VAL A 87 -7.35 -8.89 15.36
CA VAL A 87 -8.21 -9.99 15.83
C VAL A 87 -7.96 -10.32 17.30
N GLU A 88 -6.69 -10.40 17.72
CA GLU A 88 -6.30 -10.66 19.12
C GLU A 88 -6.82 -9.57 20.07
N GLU A 89 -6.79 -8.31 19.65
CA GLU A 89 -7.30 -7.15 20.41
C GLU A 89 -8.84 -7.02 20.37
N GLY A 90 -9.53 -7.90 19.62
CA GLY A 90 -10.98 -7.87 19.47
C GLY A 90 -11.52 -6.70 18.63
N LEU A 91 -10.65 -5.99 17.89
CA LEU A 91 -11.02 -4.94 16.95
C LEU A 91 -11.62 -5.54 15.66
N LEU A 92 -11.12 -6.72 15.27
CA LEU A 92 -11.54 -7.49 14.11
C LEU A 92 -12.02 -8.88 14.54
N LYS A 93 -12.90 -9.49 13.74
CA LYS A 93 -13.22 -10.91 13.83
C LYS A 93 -12.44 -11.68 12.77
N PRO A 94 -12.15 -12.99 12.96
CA PRO A 94 -11.54 -13.82 11.92
C PRO A 94 -12.32 -13.80 10.59
N SER A 95 -13.64 -13.65 10.67
CA SER A 95 -14.55 -13.51 9.52
C SER A 95 -14.40 -12.19 8.76
N ASP A 96 -13.79 -11.17 9.37
CA ASP A 96 -13.60 -9.86 8.76
C ASP A 96 -12.35 -9.84 7.85
N LEU A 97 -11.50 -10.87 7.92
CA LEU A 97 -10.30 -11.01 7.10
C LEU A 97 -10.68 -11.22 5.63
N SER A 98 -10.19 -10.33 4.77
CA SER A 98 -10.52 -10.32 3.35
C SER A 98 -9.36 -9.75 2.52
N GLU A 99 -9.37 -9.98 1.21
CA GLU A 99 -8.41 -9.35 0.29
C GLU A 99 -8.43 -7.82 0.42
N SER A 100 -9.63 -7.24 0.55
CA SER A 100 -9.80 -5.80 0.74
C SER A 100 -9.13 -5.31 2.02
N LEU A 101 -9.33 -6.02 3.14
CA LEU A 101 -8.71 -5.66 4.42
C LEU A 101 -7.19 -5.80 4.37
N LEU A 102 -6.67 -6.87 3.73
CA LEU A 102 -5.24 -7.04 3.52
C LEU A 102 -4.66 -5.86 2.72
N GLY A 103 -5.32 -5.45 1.63
CA GLY A 103 -4.94 -4.28 0.83
C GLY A 103 -4.86 -2.99 1.66
N TRP A 104 -5.76 -2.81 2.63
CA TRP A 104 -5.72 -1.70 3.58
C TRP A 104 -4.58 -1.78 4.59
N CYS A 105 -3.98 -2.95 4.81
CA CYS A 105 -2.87 -3.18 5.74
C CYS A 105 -1.48 -3.13 5.06
N LEU A 106 -1.42 -3.09 3.72
CA LEU A 106 -0.16 -2.95 2.97
C LEU A 106 0.51 -1.59 3.24
N TYR A 107 1.80 -1.46 2.92
CA TYR A 107 2.50 -0.17 3.00
C TYR A 107 1.96 0.79 1.95
N SER A 108 1.56 0.28 0.79
CA SER A 108 0.97 1.07 -0.30
C SER A 108 -0.47 1.55 -0.03
N SER A 109 -1.07 1.24 1.12
CA SER A 109 -2.43 1.67 1.45
C SER A 109 -2.62 3.18 1.25
N GLY A 110 -3.77 3.60 0.72
CA GLY A 110 -3.99 5.00 0.33
C GLY A 110 -3.34 5.38 -1.00
N SER A 111 -2.78 4.41 -1.74
CA SER A 111 -2.44 4.54 -3.16
C SER A 111 -3.34 3.61 -3.97
N PRO A 112 -3.77 4.00 -5.19
CA PRO A 112 -4.30 3.03 -6.12
C PRO A 112 -3.21 2.04 -6.53
N ASP A 113 -3.62 0.83 -6.89
CA ASP A 113 -2.72 -0.15 -7.49
C ASP A 113 -2.12 0.42 -8.80
N PRO A 114 -0.86 0.08 -9.13
CA PRO A 114 -0.25 0.54 -10.37
C PRO A 114 -1.02 0.03 -11.59
N ASP A 115 -1.28 0.90 -12.56
CA ASP A 115 -1.83 0.47 -13.86
C ASP A 115 -0.75 -0.18 -14.75
N LEU A 116 0.50 0.24 -14.57
CA LEU A 116 1.63 -0.10 -15.40
C LEU A 116 2.87 -0.32 -14.53
N LEU A 117 3.46 -1.52 -14.62
CA LEU A 117 4.75 -1.83 -14.01
C LEU A 117 5.81 -1.95 -15.11
N ILE A 118 6.80 -1.05 -15.06
CA ILE A 118 7.93 -1.05 -15.99
C ILE A 118 9.16 -1.61 -15.30
N ARG A 119 9.82 -2.56 -15.94
CA ARG A 119 11.13 -3.07 -15.51
C ARG A 119 12.14 -2.95 -16.64
N THR A 120 13.25 -2.30 -16.32
CA THR A 120 14.38 -2.07 -17.22
C THR A 120 15.43 -3.18 -17.12
N SER A 121 16.51 -3.06 -17.91
CA SER A 121 17.67 -3.94 -17.92
C SER A 121 17.42 -5.35 -18.49
N GLY A 122 16.31 -5.56 -19.19
CA GLY A 122 16.04 -6.81 -19.93
C GLY A 122 15.60 -8.00 -19.09
N GLU A 123 15.43 -7.81 -17.79
CA GLU A 123 15.11 -8.88 -16.86
C GLU A 123 13.60 -9.16 -16.80
N VAL A 124 13.19 -10.40 -17.10
CA VAL A 124 11.78 -10.82 -17.14
C VAL A 124 11.33 -11.46 -15.82
N ARG A 125 11.47 -10.73 -14.72
CA ARG A 125 11.00 -11.14 -13.39
C ARG A 125 10.47 -9.94 -12.61
N LEU A 126 9.72 -10.17 -11.53
CA LEU A 126 9.26 -9.08 -10.64
C LEU A 126 10.26 -8.76 -9.53
N SER A 127 11.13 -9.71 -9.16
CA SER A 127 12.10 -9.54 -8.06
C SER A 127 11.47 -9.09 -6.73
N ASP A 128 10.35 -9.71 -6.35
CA ASP A 128 9.68 -9.44 -5.07
C ASP A 128 9.22 -7.96 -4.91
N PHE A 129 8.78 -7.36 -6.02
CA PHE A 129 8.31 -5.98 -6.07
C PHE A 129 6.81 -5.92 -6.35
N LEU A 130 6.06 -5.25 -5.46
CA LEU A 130 4.61 -4.98 -5.54
C LEU A 130 3.76 -6.17 -6.02
N LEU A 131 4.02 -7.39 -5.54
CA LEU A 131 3.40 -8.61 -6.08
C LEU A 131 1.88 -8.60 -5.92
N TRP A 132 1.39 -8.08 -4.79
CA TRP A 132 -0.05 -7.96 -4.52
C TRP A 132 -0.70 -6.91 -5.43
N GLN A 133 -0.12 -5.70 -5.44
CA GLN A 133 -0.65 -4.54 -6.13
C GLN A 133 -0.60 -4.71 -7.66
N THR A 134 0.38 -5.46 -8.19
CA THR A 134 0.55 -5.60 -9.64
C THR A 134 -0.16 -6.80 -10.27
N SER A 135 -1.07 -7.44 -9.54
CA SER A 135 -1.80 -8.63 -10.01
C SER A 135 -2.60 -8.39 -11.30
N HIS A 136 -3.11 -7.17 -11.49
CA HIS A 136 -3.89 -6.75 -12.65
C HIS A 136 -3.27 -5.56 -13.41
N SER A 137 -1.97 -5.34 -13.24
CA SER A 137 -1.23 -4.28 -13.96
C SER A 137 -0.77 -4.75 -15.34
N CYS A 138 -0.55 -3.78 -16.24
CA CYS A 138 0.23 -4.03 -17.45
C CYS A 138 1.72 -4.18 -17.08
N LEU A 139 2.32 -5.32 -17.40
CA LEU A 139 3.74 -5.58 -17.15
C LEU A 139 4.55 -5.29 -18.42
N VAL A 140 5.52 -4.39 -18.33
CA VAL A 140 6.38 -3.98 -19.45
C VAL A 140 7.83 -4.19 -19.09
N PHE A 141 8.48 -5.12 -19.80
CA PHE A 141 9.91 -5.39 -19.67
C PHE A 141 10.66 -4.77 -20.84
N GLN A 142 11.64 -3.92 -20.55
CA GLN A 142 12.43 -3.22 -21.56
C GLN A 142 13.93 -3.50 -21.35
N PRO A 143 14.69 -3.74 -22.44
CA PRO A 143 16.11 -4.05 -22.35
C PRO A 143 17.00 -2.86 -21.98
N VAL A 144 16.52 -1.62 -22.16
CA VAL A 144 17.26 -0.38 -21.84
C VAL A 144 17.68 -0.35 -20.37
N LEU A 145 18.89 0.12 -20.07
CA LEU A 145 19.36 0.30 -18.70
C LEU A 145 18.67 1.50 -18.04
N TRP A 146 18.47 1.46 -16.73
CA TRP A 146 17.79 2.54 -16.01
C TRP A 146 18.41 3.94 -16.22
N PRO A 147 19.74 4.13 -16.16
CA PRO A 147 20.34 5.44 -16.41
C PRO A 147 20.15 5.97 -17.84
N GLU A 148 19.83 5.09 -18.79
CA GLU A 148 19.62 5.41 -20.21
C GLU A 148 18.14 5.54 -20.57
N TYR A 149 17.24 5.44 -19.58
CA TYR A 149 15.81 5.42 -19.80
C TYR A 149 15.30 6.78 -20.33
N SER A 150 14.73 6.78 -21.53
CA SER A 150 14.27 8.00 -22.20
C SER A 150 12.76 8.17 -22.13
N PHE A 151 12.31 9.38 -22.44
CA PHE A 151 10.88 9.70 -22.60
C PHE A 151 10.19 8.75 -23.61
N TRP A 152 10.88 8.36 -24.69
CA TRP A 152 10.34 7.47 -25.70
C TRP A 152 10.11 6.05 -25.17
N ASN A 153 10.95 5.58 -24.24
CA ASN A 153 10.74 4.29 -23.57
C ASN A 153 9.46 4.32 -22.72
N LEU A 154 9.21 5.43 -22.01
CA LEU A 154 7.97 5.63 -21.28
C LEU A 154 6.74 5.67 -22.21
N CYS A 155 6.82 6.40 -23.33
CA CYS A 155 5.73 6.41 -24.32
C CYS A 155 5.42 5.01 -24.85
N GLN A 156 6.44 4.21 -25.15
CA GLN A 156 6.26 2.83 -25.58
C GLN A 156 5.53 1.99 -24.52
N ALA A 157 5.89 2.15 -23.25
CA ALA A 157 5.23 1.43 -22.15
C ALA A 157 3.76 1.86 -21.98
N ILE A 158 3.47 3.16 -22.11
CA ILE A 158 2.10 3.70 -22.08
C ILE A 158 1.27 3.15 -23.25
N LEU A 159 1.85 3.05 -24.46
CA LEU A 159 1.14 2.47 -25.60
C LEU A 159 0.80 0.98 -25.36
N GLN A 160 1.72 0.21 -24.77
CA GLN A 160 1.43 -1.18 -24.39
C GLN A 160 0.31 -1.26 -23.35
N TYR A 161 0.31 -0.37 -22.36
CA TYR A 161 -0.80 -0.26 -21.41
C TYR A 161 -2.12 0.03 -22.12
N GLN A 162 -2.17 1.03 -23.02
CA GLN A 162 -3.39 1.39 -23.74
C GLN A 162 -3.96 0.24 -24.58
N VAL A 163 -3.09 -0.55 -25.21
CA VAL A 163 -3.50 -1.75 -25.99
C VAL A 163 -4.11 -2.82 -25.08
N ASN A 164 -3.55 -3.03 -23.89
CA ASN A 164 -4.01 -4.06 -22.95
C ASN A 164 -5.15 -3.60 -22.02
N HIS A 165 -5.36 -2.29 -21.91
CA HIS A 165 -6.29 -1.68 -20.95
C HIS A 165 -7.70 -2.29 -20.97
N PRO A 166 -8.36 -2.53 -22.13
CA PRO A 166 -9.71 -3.12 -22.12
C PRO A 166 -9.77 -4.52 -21.50
N ALA A 167 -8.76 -5.35 -21.76
CA ALA A 167 -8.69 -6.71 -21.23
C ALA A 167 -8.38 -6.71 -19.72
N LEU A 168 -7.41 -5.89 -19.31
CA LEU A 168 -7.04 -5.71 -17.90
C LEU A 168 -8.22 -5.18 -17.09
N GLN A 169 -8.93 -4.17 -17.59
CA GLN A 169 -10.08 -3.61 -16.91
C GLN A 169 -11.21 -4.61 -16.77
N LYS A 170 -11.47 -5.42 -17.80
CA LYS A 170 -12.46 -6.51 -17.72
C LYS A 170 -12.06 -7.54 -16.66
N ALA A 171 -10.80 -7.97 -16.63
CA ALA A 171 -10.31 -8.94 -15.65
C ALA A 171 -10.45 -8.39 -14.22
N LYS A 172 -10.03 -7.14 -13.99
CA LYS A 172 -10.13 -6.45 -12.70
C LYS A 172 -11.58 -6.37 -12.21
N LEU A 173 -12.52 -5.96 -13.06
CA LEU A 173 -13.94 -5.88 -12.69
C LEU A 173 -14.56 -7.25 -12.36
N LEU A 174 -14.15 -8.30 -13.07
CA LEU A 174 -14.59 -9.67 -12.78
C LEU A 174 -14.04 -10.17 -11.44
N HIS A 175 -12.76 -9.90 -11.15
CA HIS A 175 -12.14 -10.23 -9.87
C HIS A 175 -12.84 -9.52 -8.71
N GLU A 176 -13.02 -8.20 -8.82
CA GLU A 176 -13.73 -7.41 -7.80
C GLU A 176 -15.17 -7.90 -7.56
N ALA A 177 -15.87 -8.32 -8.62
CA ALA A 177 -17.21 -8.90 -8.49
C ALA A 177 -17.18 -10.25 -7.76
N ALA A 178 -16.19 -11.10 -8.05
CA ALA A 178 -15.99 -12.38 -7.37
C ALA A 178 -15.66 -12.18 -5.88
N CYS A 179 -14.75 -11.26 -5.55
CA CYS A 179 -14.43 -10.93 -4.16
C CYS A 179 -15.66 -10.42 -3.40
N ARG A 180 -16.46 -9.53 -4.00
CA ARG A 180 -17.71 -9.05 -3.38
C ARG A 180 -18.70 -10.18 -3.13
N HIS A 181 -18.85 -11.10 -4.08
CA HIS A 181 -19.72 -12.26 -3.92
C HIS A 181 -19.24 -13.16 -2.77
N GLN A 182 -17.95 -13.51 -2.74
CA GLN A 182 -17.36 -14.32 -1.68
C GLN A 182 -17.53 -13.67 -0.30
N GLN A 183 -17.40 -12.34 -0.23
CA GLN A 183 -17.58 -11.61 1.01
C GLN A 183 -19.04 -11.63 1.50
N VAL A 184 -20.02 -11.52 0.61
CA VAL A 184 -21.46 -11.65 0.97
C VAL A 184 -21.77 -13.07 1.48
N GLU A 185 -21.20 -14.10 0.86
CA GLU A 185 -21.35 -15.48 1.33
C GLU A 185 -20.70 -15.70 2.71
N ALA A 186 -19.55 -15.08 2.98
CA ALA A 186 -18.91 -15.10 4.29
C ALA A 186 -19.78 -14.42 5.37
N ASP A 187 -20.37 -13.26 5.06
CA ASP A 187 -21.28 -12.56 5.97
C ASP A 187 -22.53 -13.40 6.27
N ARG A 188 -23.11 -14.03 5.24
CA ARG A 188 -24.25 -14.95 5.39
C ARG A 188 -23.92 -16.11 6.32
N ALA A 189 -22.76 -16.74 6.15
CA ALA A 189 -22.32 -17.84 6.99
C ALA A 189 -22.21 -17.41 8.46
N CYS A 190 -21.64 -16.23 8.72
CA CYS A 190 -21.50 -15.68 10.07
C CYS A 190 -22.87 -15.42 10.74
N VAL A 191 -23.84 -14.88 9.99
CA VAL A 191 -25.20 -14.65 10.51
C VAL A 191 -25.91 -15.96 10.83
N LEU A 192 -25.77 -16.98 9.97
CA LEU A 192 -26.37 -18.29 10.21
C LEU A 192 -25.77 -18.98 11.45
N GLU A 193 -24.47 -18.86 11.65
CA GLU A 193 -23.80 -19.38 12.85
C GLU A 193 -24.31 -18.68 14.12
N GLN A 194 -24.43 -17.36 14.10
CA GLN A 194 -24.99 -16.58 15.22
C GLN A 194 -26.43 -17.01 15.55
N LEU A 195 -27.28 -17.20 14.54
CA LEU A 195 -28.66 -17.67 14.74
C LEU A 195 -28.74 -19.10 15.28
N GLY A 196 -27.80 -19.98 14.91
CA GLY A 196 -27.71 -21.33 15.46
C GLY A 196 -27.30 -21.36 16.94
N THR A 197 -26.52 -20.38 17.39
CA THR A 197 -26.10 -20.23 18.80
C THR A 197 -27.14 -19.54 19.68
N VAL A 198 -27.94 -18.63 19.11
CA VAL A 198 -29.02 -17.91 19.79
C VAL A 198 -30.33 -18.67 19.53
N GLY A 199 -30.55 -19.76 20.27
CA GLY A 199 -31.76 -20.57 20.14
C GLY A 199 -33.03 -19.71 20.14
N GLU A 200 -33.86 -19.89 19.10
CA GLU A 200 -35.21 -19.32 18.87
C GLU A 200 -35.71 -18.26 19.87
N THR A 201 -35.10 -17.06 19.89
CA THR A 201 -35.73 -15.88 20.52
C THR A 201 -36.25 -14.94 19.47
N GLY A 202 -37.47 -15.23 19.01
CA GLY A 202 -38.56 -14.30 18.65
C GLY A 202 -38.25 -12.89 18.14
N GLY A 203 -37.37 -12.72 17.16
CA GLY A 203 -37.18 -11.47 16.43
C GLY A 203 -37.78 -11.54 15.03
N THR A 204 -38.71 -10.65 14.71
CA THR A 204 -39.37 -10.51 13.39
C THR A 204 -38.48 -9.84 12.34
N GLU A 205 -37.16 -9.83 12.52
CA GLU A 205 -36.23 -9.26 11.52
C GLU A 205 -36.02 -10.26 10.38
N CYS A 206 -36.13 -9.77 9.15
CA CYS A 206 -35.87 -10.59 7.98
C CYS A 206 -34.38 -11.00 7.96
N LYS A 207 -34.06 -12.26 7.60
CA LYS A 207 -32.66 -12.73 7.46
C LYS A 207 -31.80 -11.77 6.62
N GLN A 208 -32.41 -11.13 5.62
CA GLN A 208 -31.75 -10.14 4.77
C GLN A 208 -31.32 -8.88 5.54
N GLU A 209 -32.12 -8.42 6.50
CA GLU A 209 -31.81 -7.25 7.33
C GLU A 209 -30.66 -7.55 8.30
N LEU A 210 -30.61 -8.76 8.86
CA LEU A 210 -29.51 -9.23 9.70
C LEU A 210 -28.18 -9.28 8.93
N ILE A 211 -28.19 -9.77 7.68
CA ILE A 211 -27.01 -9.77 6.81
C ILE A 211 -26.53 -8.34 6.56
N LEU A 212 -27.43 -7.43 6.19
CA LEU A 212 -27.08 -6.01 5.95
C LEU A 212 -26.56 -5.31 7.21
N LYS A 213 -27.11 -5.66 8.38
CA LYS A 213 -26.60 -5.17 9.66
C LYS A 213 -25.19 -5.69 9.91
N TYR A 214 -24.95 -6.99 9.74
CA TYR A 214 -23.64 -7.60 9.92
C TYR A 214 -22.58 -7.01 8.98
N SER A 215 -22.91 -6.84 7.69
CA SER A 215 -21.99 -6.23 6.71
C SER A 215 -21.59 -4.81 7.12
N ARG A 216 -22.54 -4.00 7.63
CA ARG A 216 -22.25 -2.65 8.15
C ARG A 216 -21.34 -2.70 9.38
N GLU A 217 -21.67 -3.53 10.35
CA GLU A 217 -20.84 -3.66 11.57
C GLU A 217 -19.41 -4.13 11.22
N ARG A 218 -19.24 -5.01 10.22
CA ARG A 218 -17.92 -5.40 9.72
C ARG A 218 -17.19 -4.22 9.07
N GLU A 219 -17.87 -3.46 8.22
CA GLU A 219 -17.28 -2.27 7.59
C GLU A 219 -16.85 -1.22 8.63
N GLU A 220 -17.64 -1.05 9.69
CA GLU A 220 -17.30 -0.19 10.83
C GLU A 220 -16.07 -0.71 11.58
N ARG A 221 -15.98 -2.02 11.86
CA ARG A 221 -14.79 -2.64 12.47
C ARG A 221 -13.54 -2.44 11.61
N GLY A 222 -13.65 -2.70 10.30
CA GLY A 222 -12.56 -2.49 9.35
C GLY A 222 -12.11 -1.03 9.28
N THR A 223 -13.07 -0.10 9.21
CA THR A 223 -12.79 1.35 9.17
C THR A 223 -12.13 1.82 10.46
N ARG A 224 -12.62 1.38 11.62
CA ARG A 224 -12.05 1.71 12.93
C ARG A 224 -10.63 1.18 13.06
N SER A 225 -10.38 -0.06 12.66
CA SER A 225 -9.04 -0.65 12.62
C SER A 225 -8.10 0.17 11.73
N GLY A 226 -8.57 0.61 10.56
CA GLY A 226 -7.80 1.48 9.65
C GLY A 226 -7.50 2.86 10.23
N GLN A 227 -8.45 3.49 10.93
CA GLN A 227 -8.26 4.80 11.56
C GLN A 227 -7.26 4.76 12.72
N LEU A 228 -7.32 3.72 13.56
CA LEU A 228 -6.36 3.55 14.67
C LEU A 228 -4.93 3.39 14.13
N ARG A 229 -4.76 2.70 13.00
CA ARG A 229 -3.47 2.60 12.27
C ARG A 229 -2.97 3.97 11.80
N GLN A 230 -3.84 4.75 11.15
CA GLN A 230 -3.48 6.08 10.63
C GLN A 230 -3.09 7.08 11.73
N GLN A 231 -3.63 6.92 12.94
CA GLN A 231 -3.33 7.80 14.07
C GLN A 231 -2.09 7.38 14.87
N GLY A 232 -1.44 6.26 14.52
CA GLY A 232 -0.33 5.71 15.30
C GLY A 232 -0.72 5.36 16.74
N GLN A 233 -2.02 5.14 17.00
CA GLN A 233 -2.59 4.90 18.33
C GLN A 233 -2.87 3.42 18.62
N MET A 234 -2.50 2.54 17.69
CA MET A 234 -2.36 1.13 18.02
C MET A 234 -1.09 0.96 18.88
N PRO A 235 -1.09 0.06 19.89
CA PRO A 235 0.08 -0.21 20.73
C PRO A 235 1.10 -1.02 19.94
N PHE A 236 1.64 -0.45 18.87
CA PHE A 236 2.62 -1.09 18.01
C PHE A 236 3.97 -0.45 18.22
N GLU A 237 4.98 -1.30 18.44
CA GLU A 237 6.39 -0.92 18.50
C GLU A 237 6.70 0.03 17.35
N ASN A 238 7.03 1.29 17.65
CA ASN A 238 7.92 2.29 17.02
C ASN A 238 8.44 2.12 15.57
N ASN A 239 7.85 1.29 14.71
CA ASN A 239 8.49 0.72 13.52
C ASN A 239 7.70 0.93 12.24
N GLN A 240 6.57 1.61 12.29
CA GLN A 240 5.91 2.11 11.10
C GLN A 240 5.74 3.61 11.25
N MET A 241 6.63 4.36 10.62
CA MET A 241 6.31 5.71 10.20
C MET A 241 5.24 5.56 9.11
N VAL A 242 4.00 5.29 9.51
CA VAL A 242 2.83 5.25 8.62
C VAL A 242 2.62 6.69 8.18
N CYS A 243 3.22 7.01 7.06
CA CYS A 243 3.05 8.29 6.40
C CYS A 243 1.75 8.22 5.62
N LEU A 244 0.71 8.87 6.17
CA LEU A 244 -0.59 9.10 5.53
C LEU A 244 -0.43 9.57 4.08
#